data_AF-A0A3M1I3E8-F1
#
_entry.id   AF-A0A3M1I3E8-F1
#
_cell.length_a   1.000
_cell.length_b   1.000
_cell.length_c   1.000
_cell.angle_alpha   90.00
_cell.angle_beta   90.00
_cell.angle_gamma   90.00
#
_symmetry.space_group_name_H-M   'P 1'
#
loop_
_entity.id
_entity.type
_entity.pdbx_description
1 polymer ?
#
loop_
_entity_poly.entity_id
_entity_poly.type
_entity_poly.pdbx_seq_one_letter_code
_entity_poly.pdbx_strand_id
1 'polypeptide(L)'
;MQVNLPQKYLNDNELLELTKNHIYIEGYQGLIKIDRQAAIGQGSKLRISTIISGNSIIGQNCDIGLAGGAVLAHSTIGAENIITNGARVFDSATMQGVKIYGGQVKNSVIHKNSVLRPNATVVESHIGERNKIKMMSSVLYSHLEDYVMIGTHSLIKRSVIGENSKVGDYTKISGAQIGENVLIGDYTHIKGNPDAQDVRIEDNVKIGNHVVIEAGSVVYAGSKIPDYAVVYTRGGRTVMSIVKMDE
;
A
#
# COMPACT_ATOMS: atom_id res chain seq x y z
N MET A 1 -0.91 36.16 -33.14
CA MET A 1 -0.22 34.89 -33.39
C MET A 1 -0.62 33.95 -32.25
N GLN A 2 -1.60 33.06 -32.46
CA GLN A 2 -1.96 32.08 -31.44
C GLN A 2 -0.76 31.13 -31.30
N VAL A 3 -0.08 31.18 -30.16
CA VAL A 3 0.93 30.19 -29.80
C VAL A 3 0.18 28.87 -29.68
N ASN A 4 0.29 28.00 -30.67
CA ASN A 4 -0.18 26.63 -30.58
C ASN A 4 0.67 25.94 -29.51
N LEU A 5 0.17 25.92 -28.28
CA LEU A 5 0.77 25.14 -27.22
C LEU A 5 0.77 23.67 -27.66
N PRO A 6 1.87 22.93 -27.47
CA PRO A 6 1.88 21.50 -27.77
C PRO A 6 0.75 20.82 -26.98
N GLN A 7 -0.08 20.04 -27.68
CA GLN A 7 -1.16 19.31 -27.03
C GLN A 7 -0.56 18.33 -26.02
N LYS A 8 -0.89 18.47 -24.74
CA LYS A 8 -0.34 17.63 -23.67
C LYS A 8 -0.66 16.13 -23.85
N TYR A 9 -1.87 15.83 -24.30
CA TYR A 9 -2.36 14.46 -24.46
C TYR A 9 -2.33 14.01 -25.92
N LEU A 10 -2.27 12.70 -26.12
CA LEU A 10 -2.47 12.05 -27.42
C LEU A 10 -3.84 12.43 -28.00
N ASN A 11 -3.89 12.64 -29.31
CA ASN A 11 -5.14 12.78 -30.05
C ASN A 11 -5.69 11.42 -30.50
N ASP A 12 -6.89 11.40 -31.08
CA ASP A 12 -7.58 10.15 -31.46
C ASP A 12 -6.79 9.30 -32.47
N ASN A 13 -6.07 9.92 -33.41
CA ASN A 13 -5.24 9.19 -34.37
C ASN A 13 -4.06 8.50 -33.68
N GLU A 14 -3.44 9.17 -32.71
CA GLU A 14 -2.32 8.60 -31.95
C GLU A 14 -2.79 7.50 -30.99
N LEU A 15 -3.96 7.65 -30.38
CA LEU A 15 -4.61 6.58 -29.64
C LEU A 15 -4.87 5.36 -30.55
N LEU A 16 -5.30 5.58 -31.80
CA LEU A 16 -5.47 4.51 -32.78
C LEU A 16 -4.13 3.85 -33.14
N GLU A 17 -3.04 4.60 -33.28
CA GLU A 17 -1.71 4.03 -33.51
C GLU A 17 -1.26 3.12 -32.36
N LEU A 18 -1.58 3.44 -31.10
CA LEU A 18 -1.32 2.54 -29.97
C LEU A 18 -2.01 1.17 -30.15
N THR A 19 -3.21 1.15 -30.73
CA THR A 19 -3.93 -0.12 -30.98
C THR A 19 -3.24 -1.01 -32.01
N LYS A 20 -2.55 -0.41 -32.99
CA LYS A 20 -1.71 -1.15 -33.95
C LYS A 20 -0.48 -1.77 -33.29
N ASN A 21 0.01 -1.15 -32.21
CA ASN A 21 1.10 -1.65 -31.37
C ASN A 21 0.61 -2.63 -30.27
N HIS A 22 -0.55 -3.25 -30.47
CA HIS A 22 -1.18 -4.21 -29.55
C HIS A 22 -1.47 -3.67 -28.14
N ILE A 23 -1.75 -2.37 -28.01
CA ILE A 23 -2.33 -1.79 -26.79
C ILE A 23 -3.84 -1.76 -26.97
N TYR A 24 -4.57 -2.39 -26.06
CA TYR A 24 -6.03 -2.46 -26.14
C TYR A 24 -6.62 -1.22 -25.47
N ILE A 25 -7.38 -0.43 -26.21
CA ILE A 25 -8.08 0.75 -25.70
C ILE A 25 -9.58 0.43 -25.68
N GLU A 26 -10.14 0.33 -24.48
CA GLU A 26 -11.54 -0.05 -24.24
C GLU A 26 -12.33 1.18 -23.73
N GLY A 27 -13.05 1.86 -24.62
CA GLY A 27 -13.87 3.03 -24.26
C GLY A 27 -14.06 4.06 -25.37
N TYR A 28 -14.89 5.07 -25.14
CA TYR A 28 -14.95 6.27 -26.00
C TYR A 28 -13.62 7.03 -25.90
N GLN A 29 -12.96 7.26 -27.03
CA GLN A 29 -11.60 7.82 -27.13
C GLN A 29 -11.42 9.12 -26.33
N GLY A 30 -12.46 9.93 -26.15
CA GLY A 30 -12.41 11.19 -25.37
C GLY A 30 -12.30 11.04 -23.83
N LEU A 31 -12.43 9.84 -23.27
CA LEU A 31 -12.34 9.61 -21.82
C LEU A 31 -10.98 9.06 -21.37
N ILE A 32 -10.10 8.71 -22.31
CA ILE A 32 -8.75 8.24 -22.02
C ILE A 32 -7.78 9.38 -22.29
N LYS A 33 -6.94 9.70 -21.29
CA LYS A 33 -5.95 10.78 -21.40
C LYS A 33 -4.57 10.19 -21.17
N ILE A 34 -3.76 10.18 -22.21
CA ILE A 34 -2.39 9.67 -22.17
C ILE A 34 -1.48 10.83 -22.58
N ASP A 35 -0.58 11.21 -21.70
CA ASP A 35 0.43 12.23 -21.98
C ASP A 35 1.42 11.70 -23.03
N ARG A 36 1.86 12.57 -23.95
CA ARG A 36 2.75 12.20 -25.05
C ARG A 36 4.09 11.64 -24.58
N GLN A 37 4.50 11.98 -23.35
CA GLN A 37 5.73 11.50 -22.75
C GLN A 37 5.58 10.13 -22.07
N ALA A 38 4.36 9.62 -21.95
CA ALA A 38 4.11 8.33 -21.34
C ALA A 38 4.46 7.19 -22.29
N ALA A 39 5.03 6.12 -21.74
CA ALA A 39 5.33 4.89 -22.47
C ALA A 39 4.39 3.78 -22.00
N ILE A 40 3.88 2.98 -22.94
CA ILE A 40 2.94 1.90 -22.63
C ILE A 40 3.41 0.61 -23.32
N GLY A 41 3.59 -0.43 -22.53
CA GLY A 41 4.02 -1.73 -22.99
C GLY A 41 2.93 -2.49 -23.74
N GLN A 42 3.37 -3.35 -24.66
CA GLN A 42 2.52 -4.22 -25.47
C GLN A 42 1.57 -5.08 -24.62
N GLY A 43 0.38 -5.35 -25.14
CA GLY A 43 -0.61 -6.23 -24.51
C GLY A 43 -1.39 -5.57 -23.38
N SER A 44 -1.02 -4.36 -22.98
CA SER A 44 -1.71 -3.62 -21.93
C SER A 44 -3.11 -3.16 -22.37
N LYS A 45 -4.04 -3.21 -21.43
CA LYS A 45 -5.44 -2.82 -21.58
C LYS A 45 -5.67 -1.51 -20.82
N LEU A 46 -6.10 -0.48 -21.55
CA LEU A 46 -6.44 0.83 -21.01
C LEU A 46 -7.94 1.02 -21.16
N ARG A 47 -8.65 1.09 -20.03
CA ARG A 47 -10.10 1.18 -20.00
C ARG A 47 -10.60 2.61 -19.82
N ILE A 48 -11.91 2.78 -19.92
CA ILE A 48 -12.61 4.06 -19.72
C ILE A 48 -12.07 4.83 -18.51
N SER A 49 -11.95 6.16 -18.67
CA SER A 49 -11.50 7.06 -17.60
C SER A 49 -10.06 6.80 -17.09
N THR A 50 -9.23 6.13 -17.88
CA THR A 50 -7.79 6.02 -17.62
C THR A 50 -7.09 7.35 -17.91
N ILE A 51 -6.34 7.85 -16.93
CA ILE A 51 -5.46 9.01 -17.07
C ILE A 51 -4.03 8.55 -16.78
N ILE A 52 -3.17 8.66 -17.77
CA ILE A 52 -1.72 8.43 -17.66
C ILE A 52 -1.05 9.75 -18.00
N SER A 53 -0.35 10.33 -17.04
CA SER A 53 0.22 11.68 -17.16
C SER A 53 1.69 11.77 -16.80
N GLY A 54 2.34 12.83 -17.31
CA GLY A 54 3.78 12.98 -17.18
C GLY A 54 4.55 11.88 -17.90
N ASN A 55 5.79 11.65 -17.49
CA ASN A 55 6.69 10.63 -18.01
C ASN A 55 6.40 9.22 -17.44
N SER A 56 5.13 8.89 -17.21
CA SER A 56 4.77 7.58 -16.65
C SER A 56 5.12 6.44 -17.61
N ILE A 57 5.62 5.33 -17.08
CA ILE A 57 5.99 4.14 -17.85
C ILE A 57 5.10 3.00 -17.38
N ILE A 58 4.37 2.39 -18.31
CA ILE A 58 3.51 1.23 -18.05
C ILE A 58 4.12 0.01 -18.74
N GLY A 59 4.34 -1.07 -17.99
CA GLY A 59 4.87 -2.32 -18.49
C GLY A 59 3.90 -3.06 -19.41
N GLN A 60 4.31 -4.25 -19.84
CA GLN A 60 3.50 -5.11 -20.70
C GLN A 60 2.35 -5.75 -19.94
N ASN A 61 1.28 -6.13 -20.65
CA ASN A 61 0.16 -6.91 -20.12
C ASN A 61 -0.50 -6.31 -18.86
N CYS A 62 -0.46 -4.99 -18.70
CA CYS A 62 -1.15 -4.32 -17.60
C CYS A 62 -2.64 -4.16 -17.88
N ASP A 63 -3.43 -4.01 -16.84
CA ASP A 63 -4.85 -3.78 -16.93
C ASP A 63 -5.28 -2.58 -16.08
N ILE A 64 -5.59 -1.47 -16.76
CA ILE A 64 -5.70 -0.15 -16.15
C ILE A 64 -7.10 0.44 -16.38
N GLY A 65 -7.72 0.97 -15.32
CA GLY A 65 -8.85 1.90 -15.41
C GLY A 65 -10.27 1.35 -15.28
N LEU A 66 -10.47 0.04 -15.06
CA LEU A 66 -11.83 -0.50 -14.89
C LEU A 66 -12.58 0.16 -13.71
N ALA A 67 -13.93 0.22 -13.81
CA ALA A 67 -14.83 0.51 -12.69
C ALA A 67 -14.51 1.81 -11.90
N GLY A 68 -14.30 2.92 -12.62
CA GLY A 68 -14.03 4.23 -12.01
C GLY A 68 -12.73 4.89 -12.49
N GLY A 69 -12.07 4.31 -13.49
CA GLY A 69 -10.83 4.84 -14.03
C GLY A 69 -9.62 4.47 -13.19
N ALA A 70 -8.48 5.04 -13.58
CA ALA A 70 -7.23 5.03 -12.81
C ALA A 70 -6.46 6.28 -13.19
N VAL A 71 -5.74 6.87 -12.24
CA VAL A 71 -4.90 8.04 -12.48
C VAL A 71 -3.47 7.68 -12.13
N LEU A 72 -2.59 7.68 -13.13
CA LEU A 72 -1.18 7.40 -13.00
C LEU A 72 -0.41 8.66 -13.40
N ALA A 73 0.47 9.16 -12.54
CA ALA A 73 1.34 10.29 -12.88
C ALA A 73 2.77 10.08 -12.37
N HIS A 74 3.74 10.43 -13.20
CA HIS A 74 5.18 10.34 -12.88
C HIS A 74 5.57 9.00 -12.24
N SER A 75 4.96 7.90 -12.71
CA SER A 75 5.07 6.59 -12.06
C SER A 75 5.55 5.51 -13.02
N THR A 76 6.29 4.54 -12.47
CA THR A 76 6.72 3.35 -13.20
C THR A 76 5.90 2.15 -12.76
N ILE A 77 5.17 1.56 -13.69
CA ILE A 77 4.32 0.39 -13.46
C ILE A 77 4.95 -0.78 -14.20
N GLY A 78 5.33 -1.84 -13.49
CA GLY A 78 5.93 -3.05 -14.05
C GLY A 78 4.95 -3.82 -14.94
N ALA A 79 5.33 -5.01 -15.39
CA ALA A 79 4.44 -5.87 -16.19
C ALA A 79 3.30 -6.48 -15.36
N GLU A 80 2.21 -6.88 -16.03
CA GLU A 80 1.12 -7.70 -15.44
C GLU A 80 0.40 -7.06 -14.25
N ASN A 81 0.46 -5.72 -14.15
CA ASN A 81 -0.20 -4.98 -13.08
C ASN A 81 -1.68 -4.80 -13.35
N ILE A 82 -2.49 -4.82 -12.30
CA ILE A 82 -3.93 -4.52 -12.37
C ILE A 82 -4.18 -3.29 -11.50
N ILE A 83 -4.62 -2.18 -12.11
CA ILE A 83 -4.88 -0.92 -11.40
C ILE A 83 -6.26 -0.39 -11.80
N THR A 84 -7.24 -0.53 -10.91
CA THR A 84 -8.65 -0.29 -11.22
C THR A 84 -9.35 0.47 -10.10
N ASN A 85 -10.67 0.63 -10.22
CA ASN A 85 -11.57 1.14 -9.19
C ASN A 85 -11.20 2.56 -8.71
N GLY A 86 -10.79 3.43 -9.63
CA GLY A 86 -10.41 4.81 -9.33
C GLY A 86 -9.07 4.93 -8.59
N ALA A 87 -8.21 3.91 -8.64
CA ALA A 87 -6.89 3.93 -8.04
C ALA A 87 -6.05 5.11 -8.55
N ARG A 88 -5.30 5.73 -7.63
CA ARG A 88 -4.42 6.85 -7.93
C ARG A 88 -2.99 6.49 -7.56
N VAL A 89 -2.07 6.54 -8.52
CA VAL A 89 -0.66 6.22 -8.33
C VAL A 89 0.18 7.42 -8.79
N PHE A 90 0.92 8.01 -7.86
CA PHE A 90 1.69 9.24 -8.09
C PHE A 90 3.12 9.07 -7.61
N ASP A 91 4.09 9.47 -8.44
CA ASP A 91 5.51 9.51 -8.05
C ASP A 91 5.99 8.16 -7.45
N SER A 92 5.50 7.05 -8.00
CA SER A 92 5.61 5.72 -7.38
C SER A 92 6.06 4.66 -8.36
N ALA A 93 6.59 3.57 -7.82
CA ALA A 93 6.96 2.39 -8.57
C ALA A 93 6.17 1.17 -8.12
N THR A 94 5.61 0.41 -9.07
CA THR A 94 5.02 -0.91 -8.81
C THR A 94 5.76 -1.95 -9.63
N MET A 95 6.12 -3.06 -9.01
CA MET A 95 6.82 -4.16 -9.67
C MET A 95 5.82 -5.07 -10.40
N GLN A 96 6.28 -6.20 -10.93
CA GLN A 96 5.41 -7.13 -11.67
C GLN A 96 4.26 -7.66 -10.81
N GLY A 97 3.06 -7.72 -11.40
CA GLY A 97 1.92 -8.43 -10.82
C GLY A 97 1.26 -7.77 -9.61
N VAL A 98 1.54 -6.48 -9.34
CA VAL A 98 0.86 -5.74 -8.27
C VAL A 98 -0.59 -5.48 -8.66
N LYS A 99 -1.48 -5.60 -7.68
CA LYS A 99 -2.92 -5.40 -7.88
C LYS A 99 -3.41 -4.30 -6.94
N ILE A 100 -3.88 -3.20 -7.51
CA ILE A 100 -4.39 -2.02 -6.80
C ILE A 100 -5.86 -1.83 -7.17
N TYR A 101 -6.74 -2.14 -6.22
CA TYR A 101 -8.18 -2.12 -6.44
C TYR A 101 -8.84 -0.85 -5.91
N GLY A 102 -8.31 0.32 -6.25
CA GLY A 102 -8.74 1.63 -5.76
C GLY A 102 -7.76 2.23 -4.75
N GLY A 103 -8.15 3.32 -4.10
CA GLY A 103 -7.31 3.99 -3.11
C GLY A 103 -6.15 4.80 -3.72
N GLN A 104 -5.08 4.99 -2.95
CA GLN A 104 -3.98 5.86 -3.32
C GLN A 104 -2.61 5.24 -3.02
N VAL A 105 -1.68 5.38 -3.96
CA VAL A 105 -0.25 5.10 -3.79
C VAL A 105 0.52 6.38 -4.15
N LYS A 106 1.36 6.89 -3.24
CA LYS A 106 2.13 8.11 -3.48
C LYS A 106 3.55 7.97 -2.94
N ASN A 107 4.56 8.43 -3.68
CA ASN A 107 5.97 8.42 -3.25
C ASN A 107 6.41 7.05 -2.72
N SER A 108 5.91 5.96 -3.29
CA SER A 108 6.03 4.63 -2.70
C SER A 108 6.51 3.60 -3.70
N VAL A 109 7.08 2.51 -3.17
CA VAL A 109 7.49 1.35 -3.96
C VAL A 109 6.69 0.14 -3.50
N ILE A 110 6.06 -0.57 -4.43
CA ILE A 110 5.29 -1.79 -4.16
C ILE A 110 5.90 -2.95 -4.95
N HIS A 111 6.38 -3.95 -4.25
CA HIS A 111 7.05 -5.12 -4.82
C HIS A 111 6.07 -6.18 -5.30
N LYS A 112 6.63 -7.22 -5.95
CA LYS A 112 5.90 -8.13 -6.82
C LYS A 112 4.73 -8.82 -6.13
N ASN A 113 3.67 -9.03 -6.88
CA ASN A 113 2.49 -9.81 -6.45
C ASN A 113 1.78 -9.29 -5.19
N SER A 114 2.07 -8.06 -4.77
CA SER A 114 1.39 -7.43 -3.64
C SER A 114 0.01 -6.92 -4.04
N VAL A 115 -0.92 -6.96 -3.09
CA VAL A 115 -2.34 -6.66 -3.32
C VAL A 115 -2.80 -5.57 -2.36
N LEU A 116 -3.20 -4.44 -2.94
CA LEU A 116 -3.88 -3.34 -2.26
C LEU A 116 -5.37 -3.46 -2.54
N ARG A 117 -6.14 -3.76 -1.49
CA ARG A 117 -7.60 -3.88 -1.56
C ARG A 117 -8.26 -2.49 -1.63
N PRO A 118 -9.58 -2.42 -1.90
CA PRO A 118 -10.24 -1.14 -2.11
C PRO A 118 -10.04 -0.14 -0.99
N ASN A 119 -9.78 1.11 -1.40
CA ASN A 119 -9.50 2.24 -0.52
C ASN A 119 -8.28 2.07 0.40
N ALA A 120 -7.37 1.15 0.08
CA ALA A 120 -6.05 1.11 0.73
C ALA A 120 -5.24 2.36 0.34
N THR A 121 -4.52 2.92 1.30
CA THR A 121 -3.67 4.10 1.10
C THR A 121 -2.23 3.76 1.46
N VAL A 122 -1.30 4.02 0.55
CA VAL A 122 0.14 3.81 0.75
C VAL A 122 0.86 5.09 0.39
N VAL A 123 1.56 5.71 1.35
CA VAL A 123 2.24 6.99 1.15
C VAL A 123 3.64 6.93 1.74
N GLU A 124 4.65 7.35 0.97
CA GLU A 124 6.05 7.40 1.39
C GLU A 124 6.52 6.08 2.03
N SER A 125 6.11 4.96 1.44
CA SER A 125 6.30 3.64 2.03
C SER A 125 6.92 2.65 1.05
N HIS A 126 7.57 1.63 1.60
CA HIS A 126 8.10 0.50 0.86
C HIS A 126 7.33 -0.75 1.26
N ILE A 127 6.72 -1.42 0.28
CA ILE A 127 5.92 -2.62 0.48
C ILE A 127 6.62 -3.78 -0.23
N GLY A 128 7.06 -4.78 0.52
CA GLY A 128 7.70 -6.00 0.05
C GLY A 128 6.81 -6.87 -0.84
N GLU A 129 7.34 -8.01 -1.28
CA GLU A 129 6.66 -8.96 -2.15
C GLU A 129 5.48 -9.64 -1.45
N ARG A 130 4.45 -9.98 -2.24
CA ARG A 130 3.31 -10.81 -1.82
C ARG A 130 2.58 -10.30 -0.58
N ASN A 131 2.65 -9.00 -0.35
CA ASN A 131 1.95 -8.32 0.72
C ASN A 131 0.47 -8.23 0.43
N LYS A 132 -0.35 -8.18 1.48
CA LYS A 132 -1.80 -7.95 1.36
C LYS A 132 -2.24 -6.85 2.30
N ILE A 133 -2.52 -5.68 1.75
CA ILE A 133 -3.12 -4.55 2.48
C ILE A 133 -4.63 -4.61 2.24
N LYS A 134 -5.39 -4.94 3.28
CA LYS A 134 -6.84 -5.04 3.19
C LYS A 134 -7.52 -3.67 3.06
N MET A 135 -8.84 -3.71 2.85
CA MET A 135 -9.63 -2.53 2.49
C MET A 135 -9.59 -1.46 3.58
N MET A 136 -9.61 -0.20 3.16
CA MET A 136 -9.64 0.98 4.04
C MET A 136 -8.45 1.11 5.00
N SER A 137 -7.37 0.38 4.76
CA SER A 137 -6.17 0.44 5.59
C SER A 137 -5.13 1.41 5.03
N SER A 138 -4.38 2.04 5.91
CA SER A 138 -3.39 3.06 5.55
C SER A 138 -2.00 2.66 6.03
N VAL A 139 -1.02 2.70 5.13
CA VAL A 139 0.41 2.46 5.41
C VAL A 139 1.18 3.72 5.03
N LEU A 140 1.69 4.43 6.03
CA LEU A 140 2.23 5.77 5.88
C LEU A 140 3.66 5.81 6.43
N TYR A 141 4.63 6.28 5.64
CA TYR A 141 6.02 6.43 6.08
C TYR A 141 6.62 5.13 6.64
N SER A 142 6.23 3.97 6.11
CA SER A 142 6.47 2.67 6.73
C SER A 142 7.13 1.67 5.78
N HIS A 143 7.73 0.63 6.36
CA HIS A 143 8.31 -0.49 5.62
C HIS A 143 7.56 -1.76 6.00
N LEU A 144 7.00 -2.46 5.01
CA LEU A 144 6.49 -3.81 5.19
C LEU A 144 7.44 -4.76 4.46
N GLU A 145 8.00 -5.73 5.18
CA GLU A 145 8.76 -6.83 4.59
C GLU A 145 7.82 -7.78 3.81
N ASP A 146 8.37 -8.85 3.25
CA ASP A 146 7.62 -9.77 2.41
C ASP A 146 6.52 -10.52 3.20
N TYR A 147 5.47 -10.93 2.49
CA TYR A 147 4.37 -11.75 3.03
C TYR A 147 3.58 -11.12 4.20
N VAL A 148 3.70 -9.82 4.44
CA VAL A 148 2.94 -9.15 5.49
C VAL A 148 1.48 -8.98 5.09
N MET A 149 0.58 -9.21 6.06
CA MET A 149 -0.85 -8.94 5.91
C MET A 149 -1.27 -7.83 6.86
N ILE A 150 -1.87 -6.77 6.31
CA ILE A 150 -2.48 -5.70 7.09
C ILE A 150 -4.00 -5.86 7.03
N GLY A 151 -4.62 -6.02 8.20
CA GLY A 151 -6.06 -6.10 8.39
C GLY A 151 -6.81 -4.86 7.93
N THR A 152 -8.13 -4.94 7.89
CA THR A 152 -9.05 -3.92 7.38
C THR A 152 -9.20 -2.77 8.38
N HIS A 153 -9.34 -1.52 7.90
CA HIS A 153 -9.40 -0.31 8.74
C HIS A 153 -8.19 -0.10 9.67
N SER A 154 -7.05 -0.69 9.33
CA SER A 154 -5.83 -0.58 10.14
C SER A 154 -4.96 0.58 9.68
N LEU A 155 -4.27 1.22 10.62
CA LEU A 155 -3.35 2.33 10.36
C LEU A 155 -1.94 1.94 10.80
N ILE A 156 -1.01 1.91 9.85
CA ILE A 156 0.42 1.70 10.09
C ILE A 156 1.13 2.99 9.75
N LYS A 157 1.82 3.58 10.73
CA LYS A 157 2.53 4.85 10.57
C LYS A 157 3.94 4.75 11.13
N ARG A 158 4.94 5.16 10.35
CA ARG A 158 6.35 5.22 10.77
C ARG A 158 6.81 3.95 11.48
N SER A 159 6.49 2.80 10.90
CA SER A 159 6.77 1.50 11.49
C SER A 159 7.42 0.57 10.49
N VAL A 160 8.13 -0.42 11.00
CA VAL A 160 8.66 -1.55 10.23
C VAL A 160 7.91 -2.80 10.67
N ILE A 161 7.38 -3.56 9.71
CA ILE A 161 6.68 -4.82 9.96
C ILE A 161 7.46 -5.94 9.29
N GLY A 162 8.03 -6.84 10.08
CA GLY A 162 8.87 -7.94 9.62
C GLY A 162 8.11 -9.04 8.89
N GLU A 163 8.86 -9.88 8.18
CA GLU A 163 8.35 -10.88 7.24
C GLU A 163 7.31 -11.81 7.88
N ASN A 164 6.34 -12.26 7.08
CA ASN A 164 5.31 -13.23 7.49
C ASN A 164 4.41 -12.78 8.66
N SER A 165 4.49 -11.51 9.04
CA SER A 165 3.68 -10.95 10.12
C SER A 165 2.26 -10.62 9.66
N LYS A 166 1.31 -10.69 10.60
CA LYS A 166 -0.11 -10.42 10.34
C LYS A 166 -0.64 -9.43 11.36
N VAL A 167 -1.18 -8.34 10.87
CA VAL A 167 -1.85 -7.32 11.65
C VAL A 167 -3.35 -7.50 11.52
N GLY A 168 -4.04 -7.58 12.65
CA GLY A 168 -5.49 -7.68 12.74
C GLY A 168 -6.22 -6.47 12.17
N ASP A 169 -7.52 -6.62 12.08
CA ASP A 169 -8.44 -5.57 11.64
C ASP A 169 -8.58 -4.49 12.74
N TYR A 170 -8.84 -3.24 12.36
CA TYR A 170 -9.00 -2.08 13.25
C TYR A 170 -7.79 -1.78 14.16
N THR A 171 -6.60 -2.24 13.78
CA THR A 171 -5.37 -2.09 14.55
C THR A 171 -4.64 -0.80 14.18
N LYS A 172 -4.05 -0.13 15.17
CA LYS A 172 -3.23 1.07 14.97
C LYS A 172 -1.81 0.80 15.43
N ILE A 173 -0.85 1.02 14.54
CA ILE A 173 0.57 0.83 14.81
C ILE A 173 1.28 2.13 14.44
N SER A 174 1.98 2.70 15.42
CA SER A 174 2.76 3.92 15.27
C SER A 174 4.13 3.72 15.90
N GLY A 175 5.20 4.13 15.21
CA GLY A 175 6.55 4.15 15.79
C GLY A 175 7.03 2.79 16.31
N ALA A 176 6.74 1.69 15.60
CA ALA A 176 7.08 0.35 16.05
C ALA A 176 8.05 -0.36 15.10
N GLN A 177 8.97 -1.13 15.68
CA GLN A 177 9.80 -2.10 14.99
C GLN A 177 9.28 -3.50 15.37
N ILE A 178 8.58 -4.14 14.42
CA ILE A 178 7.98 -5.46 14.59
C ILE A 178 8.82 -6.46 13.81
N GLY A 179 9.26 -7.52 14.49
CA GLY A 179 10.04 -8.61 13.94
C GLY A 179 9.24 -9.54 13.03
N GLU A 180 9.82 -10.70 12.75
CA GLU A 180 9.25 -11.69 11.84
C GLU A 180 8.24 -12.60 12.54
N ASN A 181 7.30 -13.16 11.76
CA ASN A 181 6.32 -14.13 12.24
C ASN A 181 5.48 -13.63 13.42
N VAL A 182 5.24 -12.32 13.49
CA VAL A 182 4.45 -11.70 14.56
C VAL A 182 2.97 -11.71 14.18
N LEU A 183 2.13 -12.14 15.12
CA LEU A 183 0.68 -12.08 14.99
C LEU A 183 0.14 -11.00 15.92
N ILE A 184 -0.57 -10.01 15.37
CA ILE A 184 -1.21 -8.95 16.12
C ILE A 184 -2.72 -9.09 15.97
N GLY A 185 -3.42 -9.26 17.09
CA GLY A 185 -4.87 -9.38 17.12
C GLY A 185 -5.60 -8.10 16.71
N ASP A 186 -6.90 -8.22 16.54
CA ASP A 186 -7.78 -7.14 16.13
C ASP A 186 -7.89 -6.08 17.24
N TYR A 187 -8.22 -4.85 16.86
CA TYR A 187 -8.40 -3.72 17.79
C TYR A 187 -7.19 -3.42 18.70
N THR A 188 -5.99 -3.86 18.29
CA THR A 188 -4.77 -3.62 19.05
C THR A 188 -4.22 -2.23 18.76
N HIS A 189 -3.65 -1.58 19.78
CA HIS A 189 -3.02 -0.27 19.66
C HIS A 189 -1.55 -0.34 20.11
N ILE A 190 -0.63 -0.21 19.16
CA ILE A 190 0.80 -0.08 19.40
C ILE A 190 1.17 1.40 19.28
N LYS A 191 1.46 2.00 20.42
CA LYS A 191 1.61 3.45 20.60
C LYS A 191 3.08 3.86 20.77
N GLY A 192 3.91 3.49 19.81
CA GLY A 192 5.27 4.00 19.75
C GLY A 192 5.32 5.45 19.27
N ASN A 193 6.36 6.15 19.69
CA ASN A 193 6.65 7.50 19.22
C ASN A 193 7.09 7.43 17.74
N PRO A 194 6.34 8.04 16.80
CA PRO A 194 6.70 8.03 15.38
C PRO A 194 8.08 8.61 15.06
N ASP A 195 8.64 9.48 15.90
CA ASP A 195 9.95 10.08 15.70
C ASP A 195 11.09 9.25 16.30
N ALA A 196 10.80 8.42 17.31
CA ALA A 196 11.82 7.61 18.01
C ALA A 196 11.78 6.12 17.64
N GLN A 197 10.67 5.63 17.07
CA GLN A 197 10.44 4.20 16.79
C GLN A 197 10.75 3.30 18.00
N ASP A 198 10.19 3.68 19.15
CA ASP A 198 10.60 3.22 20.47
C ASP A 198 9.85 1.99 20.99
N VAL A 199 8.91 1.42 20.22
CA VAL A 199 8.34 0.11 20.52
C VAL A 199 9.06 -0.96 19.72
N ARG A 200 9.58 -1.97 20.41
CA ARG A 200 10.21 -3.15 19.80
C ARG A 200 9.37 -4.39 20.10
N ILE A 201 8.93 -5.08 19.08
CA ILE A 201 8.27 -6.39 19.19
C ILE A 201 9.13 -7.36 18.42
N GLU A 202 9.70 -8.34 19.11
CA GLU A 202 10.63 -9.29 18.50
C GLU A 202 9.89 -10.45 17.81
N ASP A 203 10.65 -11.36 17.24
CA ASP A 203 10.14 -12.41 16.37
C ASP A 203 9.23 -13.39 17.10
N ASN A 204 8.32 -14.03 16.35
CA ASN A 204 7.44 -15.09 16.83
C ASN A 204 6.51 -14.69 17.98
N VAL A 205 6.29 -13.39 18.19
CA VAL A 205 5.37 -12.87 19.21
C VAL A 205 3.92 -13.04 18.76
N LYS A 206 3.04 -13.38 19.70
CA LYS A 206 1.58 -13.42 19.50
C LYS A 206 0.93 -12.42 20.43
N ILE A 207 0.29 -11.41 19.86
CA ILE A 207 -0.44 -10.36 20.55
C ILE A 207 -1.93 -10.63 20.34
N GLY A 208 -2.67 -10.72 21.44
CA GLY A 208 -4.11 -10.91 21.45
C GLY A 208 -4.89 -9.69 20.95
N ASN A 209 -6.20 -9.77 21.03
CA ASN A 209 -7.11 -8.68 20.65
C ASN A 209 -7.16 -7.60 21.73
N HIS A 210 -7.49 -6.36 21.35
CA HIS A 210 -7.66 -5.25 22.28
C HIS A 210 -6.42 -4.97 23.17
N VAL A 211 -5.23 -5.34 22.71
CA VAL A 211 -3.99 -5.09 23.45
C VAL A 211 -3.56 -3.63 23.26
N VAL A 212 -2.96 -3.05 24.28
CA VAL A 212 -2.26 -1.77 24.20
C VAL A 212 -0.78 -1.99 24.48
N ILE A 213 0.09 -1.51 23.60
CA ILE A 213 1.54 -1.48 23.83
C ILE A 213 1.98 -0.02 23.85
N GLU A 214 2.43 0.44 25.01
CA GLU A 214 2.86 1.82 25.23
C GLU A 214 4.29 2.07 24.74
N ALA A 215 4.60 3.33 24.46
CA ALA A 215 5.91 3.78 24.01
C ALA A 215 7.07 3.27 24.89
N GLY A 216 8.20 2.93 24.28
CA GLY A 216 9.38 2.42 24.98
C GLY A 216 9.27 0.96 25.45
N SER A 217 8.22 0.24 25.06
CA SER A 217 8.03 -1.18 25.43
C SER A 217 8.82 -2.11 24.53
N VAL A 218 9.37 -3.17 25.13
CA VAL A 218 10.03 -4.28 24.40
C VAL A 218 9.29 -5.58 24.68
N VAL A 219 8.71 -6.19 23.65
CA VAL A 219 8.08 -7.52 23.72
C VAL A 219 9.07 -8.55 23.16
N TYR A 220 9.59 -9.39 24.04
CA TYR A 220 10.63 -10.37 23.69
C TYR A 220 10.13 -11.50 22.81
N ALA A 221 11.05 -12.10 22.06
CA ALA A 221 10.75 -13.14 21.08
C ALA A 221 9.94 -14.30 21.69
N GLY A 222 8.96 -14.79 20.92
CA GLY A 222 8.10 -15.92 21.34
C GLY A 222 7.06 -15.59 22.42
N SER A 223 7.00 -14.34 22.90
CA SER A 223 6.02 -13.93 23.92
C SER A 223 4.58 -14.10 23.43
N LYS A 224 3.68 -14.41 24.37
CA LYS A 224 2.24 -14.46 24.14
C LYS A 224 1.58 -13.42 25.04
N ILE A 225 1.06 -12.37 24.43
CA ILE A 225 0.30 -11.33 25.12
C ILE A 225 -1.19 -11.68 24.94
N PRO A 226 -1.92 -11.98 26.02
CA PRO A 226 -3.35 -12.28 25.97
C PRO A 226 -4.17 -11.05 25.61
N ASP A 227 -5.42 -11.28 25.23
CA ASP A 227 -6.39 -10.24 24.93
C ASP A 227 -6.54 -9.25 26.10
N TYR A 228 -6.85 -7.99 25.80
CA TYR A 228 -7.08 -6.90 26.76
C TYR A 228 -5.87 -6.55 27.65
N ALA A 229 -4.68 -7.05 27.33
CA ALA A 229 -3.47 -6.71 28.05
C ALA A 229 -2.98 -5.29 27.71
N VAL A 230 -2.26 -4.68 28.66
CA VAL A 230 -1.51 -3.45 28.49
C VAL A 230 -0.04 -3.74 28.79
N VAL A 231 0.83 -3.48 27.82
CA VAL A 231 2.28 -3.59 27.96
C VAL A 231 2.86 -2.19 28.05
N TYR A 232 3.66 -1.93 29.07
CA TYR A 232 4.28 -0.64 29.31
C TYR A 232 5.60 -0.80 30.06
N THR A 233 6.51 0.17 29.92
CA THR A 233 7.78 0.14 30.64
C THR A 233 7.67 0.91 31.96
N ARG A 234 8.12 0.30 33.08
CA ARG A 234 8.24 0.97 34.40
C ARG A 234 9.67 0.84 34.91
N GLY A 235 10.39 1.95 35.02
CA GLY A 235 11.77 1.97 35.52
C GLY A 235 12.76 1.20 34.64
N GLY A 236 12.60 1.25 33.31
CA GLY A 236 13.48 0.56 32.35
C GLY A 236 13.23 -0.94 32.18
N ARG A 237 12.23 -1.51 32.85
CA ARG A 237 11.78 -2.89 32.65
C ARG A 237 10.42 -2.91 31.96
N THR A 238 10.27 -3.75 30.93
CA THR A 238 8.96 -4.02 30.35
C THR A 238 8.09 -4.70 31.41
N VAL A 239 6.90 -4.15 31.65
CA VAL A 239 5.87 -4.67 32.54
C VAL A 239 4.64 -4.97 31.71
N MET A 240 3.94 -6.04 32.07
CA MET A 240 2.65 -6.39 31.50
C MET A 240 1.60 -6.30 32.61
N SER A 241 0.53 -5.53 32.37
CA SER A 241 -0.70 -5.59 33.16
C SER A 241 -1.82 -6.16 32.31
N ILE A 242 -2.73 -6.91 32.94
CA ILE A 242 -3.94 -7.39 32.28
C ILE A 242 -5.07 -6.54 32.84
N VAL A 243 -5.73 -5.75 31.99
CA VAL A 243 -6.94 -5.04 32.40
C VAL A 243 -8.09 -6.00 32.20
N LYS A 244 -8.61 -6.56 33.30
CA LYS A 244 -9.94 -7.18 33.26
C LYS A 244 -10.94 -6.04 33.13
N MET A 245 -11.58 -5.92 31.98
CA MET A 245 -12.83 -5.17 31.91
C MET A 245 -13.88 -6.05 32.56
N ASP A 246 -14.34 -5.66 33.74
CA ASP A 246 -15.58 -6.22 34.30
C ASP A 246 -16.71 -5.86 33.32
N GLU A 247 -17.52 -6.87 32.97
CA GLU A 247 -18.60 -6.80 31.97
C GLU A 247 -19.63 -5.69 32.22
#